data_AF-D2VQZ4-F1
#
_entry.id   AF-D2VQZ4-F1
#
_cell.length_a   1.000
_cell.length_b   1.000
_cell.length_c   1.000
_cell.angle_alpha   90.00
_cell.angle_beta   90.00
_cell.angle_gamma   90.00
#
_symmetry.space_group_name_H-M   'P 1'
#
loop_
_entity.id
_entity.type
_entity.pdbx_description
1 polymer ?
#
loop_
_entity_poly.entity_id
_entity_poly.type
_entity_poly.pdbx_seq_one_letter_code
_entity_poly.pdbx_strand_id
1 'polypeptide(L)'
;MSSGIVSAPVMKGKECIGLVDILDILAYLVELFGEAETRQGNDIFSRLKTASKFQDQQIGGITDFAHNPFTPIRDDKSLYDACTLLVKEKSHRCPVIDSHGKMVSILTQAQIVNFLALHQKQMGDIAHQKVGAADLGVSPVITLEKHNRTIDCFKKMQQMKVSGLAVVDATGILIGNLSARDIKAINPSNLYHSLHQGVHTFVQHIREQSYNESHPAISCSEETELGFVIGRLAANRIHRMYVCDKQLHPVKVISLRDIIAYVMANEN
;
A
#
# COMPACT_ATOMS: atom_id res chain seq x y z
N MET A 1 -18.52 -10.46 5.60
CA MET A 1 -17.95 -9.21 6.14
C MET A 1 -16.43 -9.30 6.06
N SER A 2 -15.78 -8.61 5.12
CA SER A 2 -14.31 -8.59 5.09
C SER A 2 -13.84 -7.68 6.23
N SER A 3 -13.00 -8.20 7.13
CA SER A 3 -12.57 -7.52 8.36
C SER A 3 -11.68 -6.28 8.12
N GLY A 4 -11.47 -5.83 6.87
CA GLY A 4 -10.58 -4.71 6.54
C GLY A 4 -9.08 -5.00 6.83
N ILE A 5 -8.78 -6.15 7.43
CA ILE A 5 -7.43 -6.55 7.84
C ILE A 5 -6.54 -6.72 6.60
N VAL A 6 -5.30 -6.24 6.74
CA VAL A 6 -4.26 -6.29 5.70
C VAL A 6 -2.91 -6.81 6.24
N SER A 7 -2.82 -7.19 7.51
CA SER A 7 -1.74 -8.02 8.08
C SER A 7 -2.23 -8.82 9.27
N ALA A 8 -1.49 -9.86 9.63
CA ALA A 8 -1.69 -10.59 10.87
C ALA A 8 -0.33 -10.93 11.51
N PRO A 9 -0.26 -11.05 12.84
CA PRO A 9 0.91 -11.63 13.50
C PRO A 9 0.99 -13.12 13.24
N VAL A 10 2.23 -13.59 13.07
CA VAL A 10 2.55 -15.00 12.95
C VAL A 10 3.06 -15.46 14.30
N MET A 11 2.38 -16.46 14.88
CA MET A 11 2.60 -16.89 16.26
C MET A 11 3.20 -18.29 16.29
N LYS A 12 4.25 -18.47 17.11
CA LYS A 12 4.76 -19.79 17.51
C LYS A 12 4.43 -20.01 18.98
N GLY A 13 3.33 -20.69 19.25
CA GLY A 13 2.77 -20.76 20.59
C GLY A 13 2.27 -19.37 21.04
N LYS A 14 2.88 -18.79 22.08
CA LYS A 14 2.56 -17.45 22.60
C LYS A 14 3.48 -16.35 22.06
N GLU A 15 4.55 -16.73 21.37
CA GLU A 15 5.56 -15.81 20.85
C GLU A 15 5.16 -15.33 19.45
N CYS A 16 5.23 -14.02 19.21
CA CYS A 16 5.08 -13.48 17.86
C CYS A 16 6.43 -13.48 17.17
N ILE A 17 6.54 -14.25 16.09
CA ILE A 17 7.78 -14.46 15.35
C ILE A 17 7.86 -13.61 14.07
N GLY A 18 6.82 -12.84 13.76
CA GLY A 18 6.78 -11.98 12.59
C GLY A 18 5.39 -11.48 12.25
N LEU A 19 5.28 -10.76 11.14
CA LEU A 19 4.03 -10.37 10.52
C LEU A 19 3.93 -11.02 9.14
N VAL A 20 2.71 -11.38 8.75
CA VAL A 20 2.35 -11.60 7.35
C VAL A 20 1.47 -10.46 6.90
N ASP A 21 1.74 -9.89 5.74
CA ASP A 21 0.92 -8.83 5.17
C ASP A 21 0.65 -8.99 3.67
N ILE A 22 -0.09 -8.03 3.12
CA ILE A 22 -0.49 -8.04 1.71
C ILE A 22 0.72 -8.02 0.76
N LEU A 23 1.85 -7.42 1.15
CA LEU A 23 3.05 -7.44 0.33
C LEU A 23 3.66 -8.84 0.28
N ASP A 24 3.63 -9.59 1.39
CA ASP A 24 4.10 -10.99 1.40
C ASP A 24 3.25 -11.87 0.47
N ILE A 25 1.92 -11.71 0.53
CA ILE A 25 0.99 -12.45 -0.35
C ILE A 25 1.23 -12.09 -1.81
N LEU A 26 1.50 -10.81 -2.11
CA LEU A 26 1.79 -10.33 -3.45
C LEU A 26 3.15 -10.83 -3.95
N ALA A 27 4.17 -10.83 -3.09
CA ALA A 27 5.49 -11.42 -3.30
C ALA A 27 5.38 -12.89 -3.71
N TYR A 28 4.71 -13.68 -2.89
CA TYR A 28 4.48 -15.09 -3.19
C TYR A 28 3.69 -15.30 -4.48
N LEU A 29 2.62 -14.53 -4.71
CA LEU A 29 1.81 -14.65 -5.93
C LEU A 29 2.63 -14.39 -7.19
N VAL A 30 3.46 -13.35 -7.19
CA VAL A 30 4.31 -13.01 -8.32
C VAL A 30 5.35 -14.09 -8.60
N GLU A 31 6.00 -14.63 -7.56
CA GLU A 31 6.98 -15.70 -7.72
C GLU A 31 6.33 -16.95 -8.32
N LEU A 32 5.19 -17.35 -7.78
CA LEU A 32 4.43 -18.52 -8.22
C LEU A 32 4.08 -18.45 -9.72
N PHE A 33 3.67 -17.28 -10.20
CA PHE A 33 3.36 -17.06 -11.62
C PHE A 33 4.62 -16.97 -12.49
N GLY A 34 5.71 -16.38 -11.98
CA GLY A 34 7.01 -16.35 -12.67
C GLY A 34 7.57 -17.76 -12.94
N GLU A 35 7.47 -18.65 -11.94
CA GLU A 35 7.87 -20.05 -12.12
C GLU A 35 7.03 -20.79 -13.15
N ALA A 36 5.70 -20.56 -13.16
CA ALA A 36 4.78 -21.21 -14.09
C ALA A 36 5.06 -20.79 -15.54
N GLU A 37 5.26 -19.48 -15.79
CA GLU A 37 5.60 -18.95 -17.12
C GLU A 37 6.94 -19.52 -17.63
N THR A 38 7.91 -19.76 -16.75
CA THR A 38 9.25 -20.24 -17.11
C THR A 38 9.31 -21.76 -17.32
N ARG A 39 8.58 -22.57 -16.53
CA ARG A 39 8.80 -24.03 -16.46
C ARG A 39 7.78 -24.90 -17.19
N GLN A 40 6.53 -24.45 -17.40
CA GLN A 40 5.44 -25.36 -17.78
C GLN A 40 4.59 -24.91 -18.98
N GLY A 41 4.86 -23.76 -19.58
CA GLY A 41 3.96 -23.20 -20.58
C GLY A 41 2.61 -22.77 -19.98
N ASN A 42 1.77 -22.13 -20.79
CA ASN A 42 0.56 -21.43 -20.31
C ASN A 42 -0.73 -22.22 -20.57
N ASP A 43 -0.69 -23.55 -20.43
CA ASP A 43 -1.83 -24.46 -20.62
C ASP A 43 -2.78 -24.50 -19.41
N ILE A 44 -3.96 -25.11 -19.59
CA ILE A 44 -5.01 -25.13 -18.54
C ILE A 44 -4.54 -25.89 -17.28
N PHE A 45 -3.72 -26.93 -17.41
CA PHE A 45 -3.27 -27.73 -16.27
C PHE A 45 -2.25 -26.97 -15.42
N SER A 46 -1.29 -26.30 -16.05
CA SER A 46 -0.34 -25.44 -15.34
C SER A 46 -1.07 -24.31 -14.62
N ARG A 47 -2.16 -23.80 -15.21
CA ARG A 47 -3.04 -22.81 -14.58
C ARG A 47 -3.73 -23.32 -13.34
N LEU A 48 -4.42 -24.46 -13.43
CA LEU A 48 -5.10 -25.05 -12.28
C LEU A 48 -4.13 -25.41 -11.16
N LYS A 49 -2.94 -25.92 -11.50
CA LYS A 49 -1.89 -26.25 -10.54
C LYS A 49 -1.39 -25.01 -9.78
N THR A 50 -1.18 -23.90 -10.47
CA THR A 50 -0.76 -22.64 -9.87
C THR A 50 -1.84 -22.09 -8.93
N ALA A 51 -3.12 -22.12 -9.35
CA ALA A 51 -4.22 -21.70 -8.50
C ALA A 51 -4.35 -22.57 -7.23
N SER A 52 -4.24 -23.90 -7.35
CA SER A 52 -4.23 -24.81 -6.19
C SER A 52 -3.05 -24.53 -5.27
N LYS A 53 -1.82 -24.38 -5.79
CA LYS A 53 -0.66 -24.02 -4.98
C LYS A 53 -0.89 -22.73 -4.17
N PHE A 54 -1.47 -21.70 -4.80
CA PHE A 54 -1.77 -20.45 -4.11
C PHE A 54 -2.81 -20.64 -2.99
N GLN A 55 -3.85 -21.42 -3.26
CA GLN A 55 -4.94 -21.66 -2.31
C GLN A 55 -4.51 -22.53 -1.11
N ASP A 56 -3.66 -23.53 -1.36
CA ASP A 56 -3.23 -24.50 -0.35
C ASP A 56 -2.00 -24.00 0.45
N GLN A 57 -1.43 -22.85 0.09
CA GLN A 57 -0.26 -22.30 0.74
C GLN A 57 -0.53 -21.94 2.21
N GLN A 58 0.30 -22.47 3.10
CA GLN A 58 0.25 -22.12 4.51
C GLN A 58 0.89 -20.75 4.76
N ILE A 59 0.23 -19.94 5.59
CA ILE A 59 0.67 -18.59 5.98
C ILE A 59 2.08 -18.58 6.60
N GLY A 60 2.40 -19.57 7.42
CA GLY A 60 3.74 -19.70 8.01
C GLY A 60 4.85 -19.85 6.95
N GLY A 61 4.54 -20.42 5.79
CA GLY A 61 5.50 -20.59 4.68
C GLY A 61 5.71 -19.34 3.83
N ILE A 62 4.95 -18.28 4.05
CA ILE A 62 5.09 -16.98 3.36
C ILE A 62 5.30 -15.82 4.35
N THR A 63 5.64 -16.14 5.60
CA THR A 63 5.99 -15.11 6.58
C THR A 63 7.30 -14.46 6.15
N ASP A 64 7.34 -13.12 6.13
CA ASP A 64 8.49 -12.34 5.69
C ASP A 64 8.95 -12.59 4.24
N PHE A 65 8.03 -13.04 3.37
CA PHE A 65 8.34 -13.32 1.96
C PHE A 65 8.74 -12.04 1.20
N ALA A 66 8.20 -10.88 1.60
CA ALA A 66 8.58 -9.59 1.05
C ALA A 66 9.79 -8.95 1.77
N HIS A 67 10.41 -9.63 2.74
CA HIS A 67 11.53 -9.13 3.56
C HIS A 67 11.20 -7.81 4.27
N ASN A 68 10.06 -7.79 4.95
CA ASN A 68 9.56 -6.63 5.68
C ASN A 68 10.22 -6.57 7.07
N PRO A 69 10.82 -5.42 7.47
CA PRO A 69 11.41 -5.30 8.80
C PRO A 69 10.38 -5.58 9.92
N PHE A 70 10.72 -6.53 10.80
CA PHE A 70 9.98 -6.76 12.03
C PHE A 70 10.68 -6.05 13.18
N THR A 71 10.26 -4.80 13.43
CA THR A 71 10.85 -3.97 14.49
C THR A 71 9.77 -3.59 15.51
N PRO A 72 9.61 -4.36 16.60
CA PRO A 72 8.63 -4.06 17.62
C PRO A 72 9.04 -2.86 18.48
N ILE A 73 8.05 -2.12 18.98
CA ILE A 73 8.22 -1.07 19.99
C ILE A 73 7.53 -1.46 21.29
N ARG A 74 8.11 -1.06 22.43
CA ARG A 74 7.47 -1.25 23.74
C ARG A 74 6.31 -0.29 23.94
N ASP A 75 5.30 -0.73 24.67
CA ASP A 75 4.10 0.05 25.02
C ASP A 75 4.38 1.23 25.98
N ASP A 76 5.56 1.27 26.61
CA ASP A 76 6.06 2.38 27.42
C ASP A 76 6.73 3.51 26.59
N LYS A 77 6.81 3.37 25.26
CA LYS A 77 7.39 4.39 24.37
C LYS A 77 6.37 5.37 23.84
N SER A 78 6.86 6.54 23.44
CA SER A 78 6.00 7.60 22.92
C SER A 78 5.50 7.28 21.50
N LEU A 79 4.40 7.93 21.10
CA LEU A 79 3.94 7.88 19.71
C LEU A 79 5.01 8.44 18.75
N TYR A 80 5.78 9.44 19.19
CA TYR A 80 6.89 10.01 18.41
C TYR A 80 7.98 8.97 18.12
N ASP A 81 8.35 8.16 19.11
CA ASP A 81 9.31 7.06 18.91
C ASP A 81 8.78 6.05 17.88
N ALA A 82 7.48 5.73 17.95
CA ALA A 82 6.85 4.82 17.00
C ALA A 82 6.80 5.40 15.57
N CYS A 83 6.50 6.69 15.42
CA CYS A 83 6.56 7.39 14.13
C CYS A 83 7.98 7.42 13.57
N THR A 84 8.99 7.71 14.42
CA THR A 84 10.42 7.67 14.06
C THR A 84 10.80 6.30 13.50
N LEU A 85 10.37 5.24 14.19
CA LEU A 85 10.65 3.87 13.78
C LEU A 85 10.02 3.53 12.42
N LEU A 86 8.74 3.86 12.23
CA LEU A 86 8.02 3.63 10.97
C LEU A 86 8.69 4.33 9.78
N VAL A 87 9.15 5.57 9.97
CA VAL A 87 9.84 6.35 8.94
C VAL A 87 11.20 5.74 8.63
N LYS A 88 12.03 5.51 9.66
CA LYS A 88 13.40 5.02 9.53
C LYS A 88 13.47 3.62 8.92
N GLU A 89 12.67 2.69 9.42
CA GLU A 89 12.65 1.30 8.95
C GLU A 89 11.87 1.15 7.64
N LYS A 90 11.28 2.23 7.13
CA LYS A 90 10.39 2.24 5.94
C LYS A 90 9.25 1.23 6.08
N SER A 91 8.85 0.92 7.31
CA SER A 91 7.80 -0.04 7.59
C SER A 91 6.44 0.63 7.62
N HIS A 92 5.44 -0.06 7.11
CA HIS A 92 4.05 0.39 7.16
C HIS A 92 3.41 0.17 8.54
N ARG A 93 4.02 -0.68 9.38
CA ARG A 93 3.46 -1.20 10.62
C ARG A 93 4.52 -1.34 11.69
N CYS A 94 4.12 -1.08 12.92
CA CYS A 94 4.95 -1.20 14.10
C CYS A 94 4.23 -2.10 15.10
N PRO A 95 4.68 -3.35 15.29
CA PRO A 95 4.24 -4.18 16.41
C PRO A 95 4.43 -3.47 17.76
N VAL A 96 3.43 -3.49 18.62
CA VAL A 96 3.54 -2.99 19.99
C VAL A 96 3.60 -4.17 20.94
N ILE A 97 4.62 -4.22 21.79
CA ILE A 97 4.84 -5.29 22.78
C ILE A 97 4.80 -4.75 24.21
N ASP A 98 4.34 -5.56 25.15
CA ASP A 98 4.38 -5.24 26.57
C ASP A 98 5.78 -5.45 27.20
N SER A 99 5.89 -5.15 28.49
CA SER A 99 7.13 -5.36 29.26
C SER A 99 7.63 -6.82 29.29
N HIS A 100 6.76 -7.81 28.99
CA HIS A 100 7.06 -9.23 28.92
C HIS A 100 7.36 -9.70 27.48
N GLY A 101 7.39 -8.80 26.51
CA GLY A 101 7.64 -9.11 25.09
C GLY A 101 6.42 -9.70 24.37
N LYS A 102 5.24 -9.69 24.98
CA LYS A 102 4.02 -10.18 24.34
C LYS A 102 3.45 -9.08 23.45
N MET A 103 3.07 -9.44 22.22
CA MET A 103 2.39 -8.51 21.31
C MET A 103 1.01 -8.11 21.86
N VAL A 104 0.80 -6.79 21.95
CA VAL A 104 -0.43 -6.15 22.44
C VAL A 104 -1.26 -5.63 21.27
N SER A 105 -0.63 -4.94 20.31
CA SER A 105 -1.32 -4.36 19.15
C SER A 105 -0.38 -4.14 17.97
N ILE A 106 -0.92 -3.63 16.86
CA ILE A 106 -0.15 -3.20 15.69
C ILE A 106 -0.53 -1.75 15.40
N LEU A 107 0.45 -0.84 15.46
CA LEU A 107 0.30 0.54 15.02
C LEU A 107 0.63 0.64 13.53
N THR A 108 -0.10 1.47 12.79
CA THR A 108 0.08 1.65 11.34
C THR A 108 0.19 3.12 10.96
N GLN A 109 0.88 3.40 9.84
CA GLN A 109 0.95 4.76 9.27
C GLN A 109 -0.46 5.36 9.02
N ALA A 110 -1.42 4.54 8.61
CA ALA A 110 -2.80 4.99 8.38
C ALA A 110 -3.49 5.45 9.67
N GLN A 111 -3.24 4.79 10.81
CA GLN A 111 -3.76 5.25 12.10
C GLN A 111 -3.15 6.59 12.52
N ILE A 112 -1.85 6.79 12.27
CA ILE A 112 -1.17 8.06 12.56
C ILE A 112 -1.75 9.17 11.67
N VAL A 113 -1.91 8.94 10.36
CA VAL A 113 -2.51 9.93 9.46
C VAL A 113 -3.98 10.22 9.80
N ASN A 114 -4.75 9.21 10.22
CA ASN A 114 -6.10 9.43 10.74
C ASN A 114 -6.09 10.28 12.02
N PHE A 115 -5.14 10.05 12.92
CA PHE A 115 -4.96 10.87 14.12
C PHE A 115 -4.65 12.33 13.73
N LEU A 116 -3.71 12.56 12.81
CA LEU A 116 -3.39 13.91 12.29
C LEU A 116 -4.63 14.57 11.64
N ALA A 117 -5.40 13.81 10.87
CA ALA A 117 -6.62 14.31 10.23
C ALA A 117 -7.67 14.80 11.23
N LEU A 118 -7.78 14.15 12.39
CA LEU A 118 -8.68 14.55 13.48
C LEU A 118 -8.16 15.77 14.27
N HIS A 119 -6.85 16.03 14.23
CA HIS A 119 -6.17 17.07 15.00
C HIS A 119 -5.55 18.17 14.11
N GLN A 120 -6.14 18.45 12.94
CA GLN A 120 -5.63 19.47 12.02
C GLN A 120 -5.52 20.86 12.66
N LYS A 121 -6.41 21.21 13.61
CA LYS A 121 -6.35 22.48 14.32
C LYS A 121 -5.05 22.61 15.13
N GLN A 122 -4.58 21.51 15.72
CA GLN A 122 -3.35 21.45 16.51
C GLN A 122 -2.10 21.48 15.62
N MET A 123 -2.22 21.12 14.34
CA MET A 123 -1.12 21.22 13.39
C MET A 123 -0.78 22.67 12.99
N GLY A 124 -1.65 23.63 13.27
CA GLY A 124 -1.41 25.04 12.98
C GLY A 124 -1.06 25.31 11.51
N ASP A 125 -0.02 26.10 11.29
CA ASP A 125 0.41 26.53 9.95
C ASP A 125 0.82 25.37 9.03
N ILE A 126 1.28 24.24 9.59
CA ILE A 126 1.65 23.03 8.83
C ILE A 126 0.45 22.53 8.02
N ALA A 127 -0.76 22.56 8.58
CA ALA A 127 -1.96 22.12 7.87
C ALA A 127 -2.30 23.03 6.67
N HIS A 128 -1.94 24.31 6.71
CA HIS A 128 -2.21 25.28 5.66
C HIS A 128 -1.10 25.40 4.63
N GLN A 129 0.04 24.75 4.86
CA GLN A 129 1.15 24.76 3.91
C GLN A 129 0.75 24.09 2.60
N LYS A 130 1.11 24.76 1.49
CA LYS A 130 0.90 24.26 0.14
C LYS A 130 1.84 23.10 -0.14
N VAL A 131 1.33 22.04 -0.76
CA VAL A 131 2.09 20.83 -1.11
C VAL A 131 3.35 21.17 -1.91
N GLY A 132 3.26 22.10 -2.87
CA GLY A 132 4.41 22.53 -3.67
C GLY A 132 5.52 23.18 -2.85
N ALA A 133 5.16 23.92 -1.79
CA ALA A 133 6.11 24.59 -0.91
C ALA A 133 6.68 23.67 0.18
N ALA A 134 6.04 22.53 0.46
CA ALA A 134 6.46 21.57 1.48
C ALA A 134 7.57 20.61 1.02
N ASP A 135 7.95 20.65 -0.27
CA ASP A 135 8.76 19.63 -0.97
C ASP A 135 8.37 18.18 -0.61
N LEU A 136 7.08 17.95 -0.40
CA LEU A 136 6.56 16.69 0.12
C LEU A 136 6.36 15.66 -0.99
N GLY A 137 6.88 14.44 -0.80
CA GLY A 137 6.66 13.30 -1.69
C GLY A 137 7.83 12.98 -2.61
N VAL A 138 7.66 12.01 -3.51
CA VAL A 138 8.73 11.46 -4.34
C VAL A 138 8.45 11.71 -5.83
N SER A 139 9.51 12.08 -6.56
CA SER A 139 9.52 12.25 -8.03
C SER A 139 10.78 11.56 -8.60
N PRO A 140 10.75 10.99 -9.83
CA PRO A 140 9.60 10.90 -10.72
C PRO A 140 8.56 9.87 -10.25
N VAL A 141 7.30 10.06 -10.64
CA VAL A 141 6.23 9.09 -10.38
C VAL A 141 6.40 7.85 -11.26
N ILE A 142 6.34 6.67 -10.66
CA ILE A 142 6.37 5.41 -11.40
C ILE A 142 4.98 5.14 -11.96
N THR A 143 4.88 5.11 -13.28
CA THR A 143 3.63 4.91 -14.03
C THR A 143 3.53 3.53 -14.66
N LEU A 144 2.28 3.14 -14.96
CA LEU A 144 1.85 1.93 -15.65
C LEU A 144 0.93 2.33 -16.80
N GLU A 145 1.13 1.75 -17.99
CA GLU A 145 0.21 1.95 -19.09
C GLU A 145 -1.04 1.07 -18.88
N LYS A 146 -2.23 1.60 -19.18
CA LYS A 146 -3.53 0.97 -18.87
C LYS A 146 -3.71 -0.48 -19.36
N HIS A 147 -3.04 -0.88 -20.44
CA HIS A 147 -3.13 -2.21 -21.04
C HIS A 147 -2.03 -3.16 -20.55
N ASN A 148 -1.08 -2.72 -19.71
CA ASN A 148 -0.11 -3.61 -19.09
C ASN A 148 -0.85 -4.70 -18.28
N ARG A 149 -0.35 -5.95 -18.37
CA ARG A 149 -0.93 -7.09 -17.63
C ARG A 149 -0.79 -6.84 -16.14
N THR A 150 -1.85 -7.11 -15.40
CA THR A 150 -1.90 -6.89 -13.95
C THR A 150 -0.75 -7.58 -13.19
N ILE A 151 -0.37 -8.80 -13.59
CA ILE A 151 0.78 -9.52 -13.00
C ILE A 151 2.12 -8.81 -13.23
N ASP A 152 2.33 -8.22 -14.41
CA ASP A 152 3.57 -7.51 -14.73
C ASP A 152 3.65 -6.18 -13.99
N CYS A 153 2.49 -5.55 -13.74
CA CYS A 153 2.38 -4.39 -12.86
C CYS A 153 2.71 -4.73 -11.39
N PHE A 154 2.26 -5.87 -10.87
CA PHE A 154 2.64 -6.34 -9.54
C PHE A 154 4.12 -6.74 -9.43
N LYS A 155 4.68 -7.38 -10.48
CA LYS A 155 6.13 -7.62 -10.59
C LYS A 155 6.91 -6.30 -10.51
N LYS A 156 6.52 -5.29 -11.29
CA LYS A 156 7.14 -3.95 -11.26
C LYS A 156 7.03 -3.30 -9.87
N MET A 157 5.89 -3.46 -9.19
CA MET A 157 5.67 -2.95 -7.84
C MET A 157 6.70 -3.49 -6.84
N GLN A 158 7.00 -4.81 -6.89
CA GLN A 158 8.04 -5.42 -6.06
C GLN A 158 9.45 -4.98 -6.42
N GLN A 159 9.78 -4.99 -7.72
CA GLN A 159 11.10 -4.58 -8.21
C GLN A 159 11.46 -3.16 -7.77
N MET A 160 10.47 -2.27 -7.80
CA MET A 160 10.61 -0.87 -7.38
C MET A 160 10.47 -0.67 -5.86
N LYS A 161 10.16 -1.73 -5.10
CA LYS A 161 9.94 -1.69 -3.64
C LYS A 161 8.94 -0.62 -3.20
N VAL A 162 7.85 -0.49 -3.95
CA VAL A 162 6.74 0.42 -3.66
C VAL A 162 5.46 -0.37 -3.43
N SER A 163 4.46 0.23 -2.78
CA SER A 163 3.18 -0.45 -2.45
C SER A 163 2.01 -0.02 -3.33
N GLY A 164 2.30 0.69 -4.42
CA GLY A 164 1.32 1.18 -5.37
C GLY A 164 1.96 2.00 -6.49
N LEU A 165 1.23 2.14 -7.59
CA LEU A 165 1.72 2.68 -8.86
C LEU A 165 0.59 3.46 -9.56
N ALA A 166 0.97 4.54 -10.25
CA ALA A 166 0.05 5.35 -11.03
C ALA A 166 -0.32 4.59 -12.32
N VAL A 167 -1.61 4.52 -12.65
CA VAL A 167 -2.08 4.03 -13.94
C VAL A 167 -2.39 5.22 -14.81
N VAL A 168 -1.78 5.27 -15.99
CA VAL A 168 -1.91 6.36 -16.96
C VAL A 168 -2.45 5.87 -18.30
N ASP A 169 -3.07 6.77 -19.06
CA ASP A 169 -3.42 6.50 -20.45
C ASP A 169 -2.23 6.73 -21.41
N ALA A 170 -2.48 6.61 -22.72
CA ALA A 170 -1.45 6.78 -23.75
C ALA A 170 -0.88 8.21 -23.84
N THR A 171 -1.55 9.20 -23.27
CA THR A 171 -1.09 10.60 -23.20
C THR A 171 -0.35 10.89 -21.89
N GLY A 172 -0.34 9.96 -20.94
CA GLY A 172 0.29 10.10 -19.63
C GLY A 172 -0.63 10.64 -18.54
N ILE A 173 -1.91 10.87 -18.84
CA ILE A 173 -2.89 11.39 -17.88
C ILE A 173 -3.16 10.32 -16.82
N LEU A 174 -3.20 10.73 -15.55
CA LEU A 174 -3.54 9.84 -14.45
C LEU A 174 -5.01 9.40 -14.53
N ILE A 175 -5.22 8.10 -14.69
CA ILE A 175 -6.56 7.49 -14.77
C ILE A 175 -6.84 6.48 -13.66
N GLY A 176 -5.84 6.15 -12.83
CA GLY A 176 -6.04 5.22 -11.73
C GLY A 176 -4.83 4.97 -10.86
N ASN A 177 -5.02 4.08 -9.88
CA ASN A 177 -3.98 3.65 -8.96
C ASN A 177 -4.10 2.15 -8.71
N LEU A 178 -3.03 1.41 -9.01
CA LEU A 178 -2.88 0.04 -8.55
C LEU A 178 -2.18 0.06 -7.18
N SER A 179 -2.79 -0.51 -6.15
CA SER A 179 -2.19 -0.73 -4.83
C SER A 179 -1.93 -2.22 -4.58
N ALA A 180 -0.95 -2.55 -3.75
CA ALA A 180 -0.78 -3.91 -3.25
C ALA A 180 -2.07 -4.49 -2.66
N ARG A 181 -2.91 -3.65 -2.02
CA ARG A 181 -4.22 -4.04 -1.44
C ARG A 181 -5.21 -4.58 -2.47
N ASP A 182 -5.07 -4.19 -3.72
CA ASP A 182 -5.99 -4.61 -4.78
C ASP A 182 -5.88 -6.12 -5.06
N ILE A 183 -4.81 -6.80 -4.60
CA ILE A 183 -4.70 -8.27 -4.64
C ILE A 183 -5.88 -8.98 -3.92
N LYS A 184 -6.52 -8.32 -2.95
CA LYS A 184 -7.68 -8.87 -2.23
C LYS A 184 -8.90 -9.08 -3.11
N ALA A 185 -8.97 -8.38 -4.25
CA ALA A 185 -10.05 -8.55 -5.21
C ALA A 185 -9.85 -9.78 -6.12
N ILE A 186 -8.68 -10.40 -6.07
CA ILE A 186 -8.38 -11.59 -6.85
C ILE A 186 -9.04 -12.79 -6.17
N ASN A 187 -9.98 -13.41 -6.90
CA ASN A 187 -10.58 -14.66 -6.50
C ASN A 187 -9.74 -15.83 -7.06
N PRO A 188 -9.37 -16.85 -6.25
CA PRO A 188 -8.70 -18.05 -6.73
C PRO A 188 -9.38 -18.69 -7.96
N SER A 189 -10.71 -18.66 -8.05
CA SER A 189 -11.45 -19.21 -9.19
C SER A 189 -11.26 -18.46 -10.51
N ASN A 190 -10.86 -17.18 -10.45
CA ASN A 190 -10.61 -16.33 -11.61
C ASN A 190 -9.19 -15.77 -11.66
N LEU A 191 -8.27 -16.38 -10.89
CA LEU A 191 -6.92 -15.91 -10.62
C LEU A 191 -6.16 -15.52 -11.91
N TYR A 192 -6.17 -16.42 -12.90
CA TYR A 192 -5.48 -16.22 -14.16
C TYR A 192 -6.02 -15.04 -14.96
N HIS A 193 -7.33 -14.97 -15.12
CA HIS A 193 -7.97 -13.88 -15.84
C HIS A 193 -7.68 -12.54 -15.15
N SER A 194 -7.86 -12.47 -13.81
CA SER A 194 -7.60 -11.27 -13.03
C SER A 194 -6.16 -10.76 -13.18
N LEU A 195 -5.19 -11.67 -13.29
CA LEU A 195 -3.77 -11.35 -13.42
C LEU A 195 -3.31 -11.05 -14.86
N HIS A 196 -4.03 -11.54 -15.87
CA HIS A 196 -3.66 -11.38 -17.28
C HIS A 196 -4.44 -10.28 -18.00
N GLN A 197 -5.55 -9.79 -17.43
CA GLN A 197 -6.24 -8.62 -17.96
C GLN A 197 -5.40 -7.34 -17.77
N GLY A 198 -5.75 -6.30 -18.54
CA GLY A 198 -5.16 -4.97 -18.42
C GLY A 198 -5.39 -4.36 -17.04
N VAL A 199 -4.38 -3.70 -16.50
CA VAL A 199 -4.38 -3.16 -15.13
C VAL A 199 -5.49 -2.14 -14.89
N HIS A 200 -5.83 -1.31 -15.87
CA HIS A 200 -6.93 -0.36 -15.73
C HIS A 200 -8.27 -1.08 -15.57
N THR A 201 -8.53 -2.08 -16.42
CA THR A 201 -9.72 -2.92 -16.31
C THR A 201 -9.78 -3.62 -14.97
N PHE A 202 -8.67 -4.18 -14.48
CA PHE A 202 -8.60 -4.78 -13.15
C PHE A 202 -8.98 -3.79 -12.04
N VAL A 203 -8.36 -2.60 -12.02
CA VAL A 203 -8.64 -1.57 -11.00
C VAL A 203 -10.09 -1.06 -11.08
N GLN A 204 -10.63 -0.85 -12.28
CA GLN A 204 -12.03 -0.43 -12.44
C GLN A 204 -13.02 -1.41 -11.83
N HIS A 205 -12.87 -2.71 -12.09
CA HIS A 205 -13.74 -3.74 -11.49
C HIS A 205 -13.75 -3.67 -9.96
N ILE A 206 -12.61 -3.37 -9.32
CA ILE A 206 -12.52 -3.25 -7.85
C ILE A 206 -13.32 -2.03 -7.36
N ARG A 207 -13.20 -0.91 -8.07
CA ARG A 207 -13.86 0.35 -7.67
C ARG A 207 -15.36 0.32 -7.96
N GLU A 208 -15.79 -0.31 -9.06
CA GLU A 208 -17.21 -0.54 -9.38
C GLU A 208 -17.89 -1.44 -8.35
N GLN A 209 -17.23 -2.52 -7.93
CA GLN A 209 -17.72 -3.40 -6.87
C GLN A 209 -17.83 -2.70 -5.50
N SER A 210 -17.16 -1.56 -5.33
CA SER A 210 -17.21 -0.79 -4.10
C SER A 210 -18.44 0.13 -3.97
N TYR A 211 -19.32 0.21 -5.00
CA TYR A 211 -20.69 0.77 -5.14
C TYR A 211 -21.14 2.02 -4.34
N ASN A 212 -20.33 2.59 -3.45
CA ASN A 212 -20.69 3.61 -2.47
C ASN A 212 -19.62 4.70 -2.29
N GLU A 213 -18.50 4.63 -3.00
CA GLU A 213 -17.44 5.62 -2.90
C GLU A 213 -17.24 6.24 -4.29
N SER A 214 -17.60 7.53 -4.42
CA SER A 214 -17.09 8.38 -5.50
C SER A 214 -15.61 8.07 -5.69
N HIS A 215 -15.17 7.78 -6.92
CA HIS A 215 -13.78 7.46 -7.24
C HIS A 215 -12.88 8.42 -6.45
N PRO A 216 -12.21 7.97 -5.37
CA PRO A 216 -11.63 8.91 -4.44
C PRO A 216 -10.57 9.65 -5.22
N ALA A 217 -10.67 10.97 -5.34
CA ALA A 217 -9.70 11.71 -6.13
C ALA A 217 -8.32 11.42 -5.52
N ILE A 218 -7.54 10.64 -6.26
CA ILE A 218 -6.18 10.23 -5.93
C ILE A 218 -5.19 11.31 -6.37
N SER A 219 -5.67 12.47 -6.81
CA SER A 219 -4.85 13.58 -7.29
C SER A 219 -5.10 14.86 -6.51
N CYS A 220 -4.07 15.70 -6.49
CA CYS A 220 -4.11 17.08 -6.03
C CYS A 220 -3.17 17.95 -6.88
N SER A 221 -3.20 19.26 -6.67
CA SER A 221 -2.24 20.20 -7.25
C SER A 221 -1.21 20.64 -6.21
N GLU A 222 -0.16 21.33 -6.66
CA GLU A 222 0.83 21.96 -5.77
C GLU A 222 0.22 23.01 -4.83
N GLU A 223 -0.89 23.64 -5.23
CA GLU A 223 -1.64 24.64 -4.45
C GLU A 223 -2.59 24.04 -3.41
N THR A 224 -2.64 22.70 -3.33
CA THR A 224 -3.45 22.01 -2.33
C THR A 224 -2.79 22.12 -0.96
N GLU A 225 -3.59 22.37 0.08
CA GLU A 225 -3.09 22.43 1.46
C GLU A 225 -2.85 21.04 2.03
N LEU A 226 -1.82 20.91 2.86
CA LEU A 226 -1.44 19.63 3.47
C LEU A 226 -2.57 19.04 4.33
N GLY A 227 -3.32 19.87 5.07
CA GLY A 227 -4.47 19.43 5.85
C GLY A 227 -5.55 18.80 4.98
N PHE A 228 -5.78 19.33 3.78
CA PHE A 228 -6.69 18.73 2.81
C PHE A 228 -6.18 17.37 2.32
N VAL A 229 -4.89 17.27 2.00
CA VAL A 229 -4.23 16.01 1.61
C VAL A 229 -4.40 14.94 2.69
N ILE A 230 -4.07 15.27 3.93
CA ILE A 230 -4.19 14.39 5.10
C ILE A 230 -5.65 13.95 5.29
N GLY A 231 -6.59 14.90 5.28
CA GLY A 231 -8.01 14.62 5.42
C GLY A 231 -8.54 13.69 4.33
N ARG A 232 -8.12 13.89 3.07
CA ARG A 232 -8.53 13.04 1.95
C ARG A 232 -7.97 11.64 2.05
N LEU A 233 -6.70 11.48 2.40
CA LEU A 233 -6.09 10.16 2.59
C LEU A 233 -6.79 9.37 3.71
N ALA A 234 -7.05 10.04 4.84
CA ALA A 234 -7.73 9.46 5.99
C ALA A 234 -9.18 9.05 5.67
N ALA A 235 -9.99 9.98 5.14
CA ALA A 235 -11.41 9.77 4.89
C ALA A 235 -11.67 8.68 3.84
N ASN A 236 -10.85 8.63 2.78
CA ASN A 236 -11.01 7.67 1.69
C ASN A 236 -10.19 6.39 1.89
N ARG A 237 -9.49 6.25 3.02
CA ARG A 237 -8.64 5.09 3.36
C ARG A 237 -7.61 4.73 2.27
N ILE A 238 -7.17 5.74 1.52
CA ILE A 238 -6.15 5.61 0.48
C ILE A 238 -4.77 5.91 1.08
N HIS A 239 -3.73 5.30 0.51
CA HIS A 239 -2.37 5.34 1.06
C HIS A 239 -1.43 6.33 0.37
N ARG A 240 -1.91 6.96 -0.70
CA ARG A 240 -1.14 7.92 -1.47
C ARG A 240 -2.04 8.85 -2.26
N MET A 241 -1.49 10.01 -2.56
CA MET A 241 -2.08 10.98 -3.47
C MET A 241 -1.01 11.46 -4.46
N TYR A 242 -1.39 11.65 -5.71
CA TYR A 242 -0.51 12.10 -6.78
C TYR A 242 -0.65 13.62 -6.94
N VAL A 243 0.45 14.33 -6.91
CA VAL A 243 0.49 15.74 -7.32
C VAL A 243 0.57 15.77 -8.83
N CYS A 244 -0.41 16.39 -9.47
CA CYS A 244 -0.50 16.47 -10.92
C CYS A 244 -0.30 17.90 -11.43
N ASP A 245 0.15 18.02 -12.67
CA ASP A 245 0.14 19.27 -13.41
C ASP A 245 -1.29 19.68 -13.85
N LYS A 246 -1.40 20.80 -14.57
CA LYS A 246 -2.69 21.32 -15.08
C LYS A 246 -3.36 20.38 -16.09
N GLN A 247 -2.61 19.47 -16.70
CA GLN A 247 -3.08 18.48 -17.66
C GLN A 247 -3.34 17.11 -17.01
N LEU A 248 -3.26 17.00 -15.68
CA LEU A 248 -3.42 15.77 -14.91
C LEU A 248 -2.31 14.72 -15.09
N HIS A 249 -1.14 15.11 -15.60
CA HIS A 249 0.03 14.24 -15.57
C HIS A 249 0.60 14.18 -14.14
N PRO A 250 0.87 12.98 -13.60
CA PRO A 250 1.39 12.85 -12.24
C PRO A 250 2.88 13.23 -12.17
N VAL A 251 3.20 14.25 -11.39
CA VAL A 251 4.56 14.83 -11.23
C VAL A 251 5.26 14.31 -9.98
N LYS A 252 4.51 14.18 -8.88
CA LYS A 252 5.02 13.71 -7.58
C LYS A 252 4.00 12.78 -6.92
N VAL A 253 4.44 11.86 -6.06
CA VAL A 253 3.54 11.02 -5.25
C VAL A 253 3.82 11.24 -3.77
N ILE A 254 2.75 11.48 -3.01
CA ILE A 254 2.79 11.66 -1.56
C ILE A 254 2.24 10.39 -0.92
N SER A 255 3.02 9.72 -0.09
CA SER A 255 2.60 8.59 0.73
C SER A 255 2.32 8.99 2.17
N LEU A 256 1.69 8.10 2.95
CA LEU A 256 1.49 8.29 4.38
C LEU A 256 2.81 8.51 5.14
N ARG A 257 3.87 7.80 4.74
CA ARG A 257 5.21 7.95 5.35
C ARG A 257 5.75 9.36 5.13
N ASP A 258 5.58 9.92 3.94
CA ASP A 258 6.11 11.25 3.61
C ASP A 258 5.42 12.30 4.49
N ILE A 259 4.11 12.19 4.70
CA ILE A 259 3.34 13.05 5.61
C ILE A 259 3.86 12.94 7.04
N ILE A 260 4.02 11.72 7.56
CA ILE A 260 4.50 11.50 8.93
C ILE A 260 5.88 12.11 9.10
N ALA A 261 6.81 11.82 8.18
CA ALA A 261 8.17 12.36 8.20
C ALA A 261 8.18 13.89 8.16
N TYR A 262 7.32 14.47 7.31
CA TYR A 262 7.23 15.92 7.17
C TYR A 262 6.71 16.61 8.43
N VAL A 263 5.60 16.12 9.00
CA VAL A 263 5.03 16.67 10.23
C VAL A 263 6.05 16.57 11.37
N MET A 264 6.68 15.42 11.55
CA MET A 264 7.71 15.23 12.59
C MET A 264 8.92 16.16 12.45
N ALA A 265 9.31 16.51 11.22
CA ALA A 265 10.45 17.39 10.98
C ALA A 265 10.12 18.89 11.15
N ASN A 266 8.84 19.24 11.20
CA ASN A 266 8.37 20.63 11.25
C ASN A 266 7.48 20.93 12.47
N GLU A 267 7.30 19.97 13.39
CA GLU A 267 6.76 20.24 14.72
C GLU A 267 7.79 21.08 15.51
N ASN A 268 7.40 22.31 15.87
CA ASN A 268 8.14 23.19 16.78
C ASN A 268 7.83 22.85 18.24
#